data_AF-A0A3N5WCA0-F1
#
_entry.id   AF-A0A3N5WCA0-F1
#
_cell.length_a   1.000
_cell.length_b   1.000
_cell.length_c   1.000
_cell.angle_alpha   90.00
_cell.angle_beta   90.00
_cell.angle_gamma   90.00
#
_symmetry.space_group_name_H-M   'P 1'
#
loop_
_entity.id
_entity.type
_entity.pdbx_description
1 polymer ?
#
loop_
_entity_poly.entity_id
_entity_poly.type
_entity_poly.pdbx_seq_one_letter_code
_entity_poly.pdbx_strand_id
1 'polypeptide(L)'
;MNFRRTLCCLVTSLAFQANADTFTLADGSTLQGTILSEDETSYVLEVRVTKSIKDERVVAKADVVKIQREKKDLTAFEPIAKLVPTPDALTAEQYASRISAVEKFLKEHRGSAKSKEARAILATLKAEANEVQAGCIKIKGKMLAASDYRANALDIDAGLQEAQIREFLAKGAYVAALRAFSGFDREFKNANAHAALKPLILQAISSYLAQIEQTLAGYETRLKERETGLQRMNLDARRNTQSALAEEAAAIEARFKAEKDAKLGWVTTDPYFKPSLEETLTFGKQETTRLSAIAPTPLGGDAGKAYREALQKILNAANAAAATAALTEAKNAMVSAKYLAILQAAASAPR
;
A
#
# COMPACT_ATOMS: atom_id res chain seq x y z
N MET A 1 -28.93 25.04 -59.73
CA MET A 1 -29.98 24.08 -59.34
C MET A 1 -29.42 23.11 -58.31
N ASN A 2 -29.92 23.23 -57.08
CA ASN A 2 -30.20 22.21 -56.04
C ASN A 2 -29.15 21.09 -55.78
N PHE A 3 -28.42 21.17 -54.65
CA PHE A 3 -28.74 20.60 -53.32
C PHE A 3 -28.59 19.06 -53.22
N ARG A 4 -27.52 18.58 -52.55
CA ARG A 4 -27.60 17.99 -51.20
C ARG A 4 -26.25 17.44 -50.73
N ARG A 5 -25.86 17.92 -49.54
CA ARG A 5 -24.83 17.37 -48.66
C ARG A 5 -25.35 16.08 -48.02
N THR A 6 -24.51 15.06 -47.87
CA THR A 6 -24.72 14.01 -46.87
C THR A 6 -23.41 13.78 -46.12
N LEU A 7 -23.36 14.39 -44.94
CA LEU A 7 -22.38 14.22 -43.91
C LEU A 7 -22.62 12.84 -43.28
N CYS A 8 -21.71 11.89 -43.49
CA CYS A 8 -21.76 10.59 -42.83
C CYS A 8 -21.08 10.73 -41.45
N CYS A 9 -21.88 11.01 -40.42
CA CYS A 9 -21.43 10.96 -39.03
C CYS A 9 -21.26 9.49 -38.62
N LEU A 10 -20.01 9.01 -38.65
CA LEU A 10 -19.63 7.76 -38.01
C LEU A 10 -19.61 8.01 -36.49
N VAL A 11 -20.72 7.72 -35.82
CA VAL A 11 -20.78 7.69 -34.35
C VAL A 11 -20.06 6.43 -33.89
N THR A 12 -18.76 6.54 -33.61
CA THR A 12 -18.03 5.58 -32.79
C THR A 12 -18.58 5.67 -31.37
N SER A 13 -19.56 4.81 -31.06
CA SER A 13 -20.03 4.57 -29.70
C SER A 13 -18.87 4.08 -28.84
N LEU A 14 -18.30 4.99 -28.04
CA LEU A 14 -17.45 4.65 -26.92
C LEU A 14 -18.26 3.79 -25.94
N ALA A 15 -18.07 2.48 -26.00
CA ALA A 15 -18.54 1.56 -24.97
C ALA A 15 -17.77 1.86 -23.67
N PHE A 16 -18.36 2.70 -22.82
CA PHE A 16 -17.95 2.78 -21.43
C PHE A 16 -18.21 1.41 -20.79
N GLN A 17 -17.14 0.75 -20.35
CA GLN A 17 -17.26 -0.50 -19.60
C GLN A 17 -17.98 -0.22 -18.28
N ALA A 18 -19.28 -0.46 -18.29
CA ALA A 18 -20.11 -0.58 -17.11
C ALA A 18 -20.55 -2.04 -17.00
N ASN A 19 -20.37 -2.59 -15.81
CA ASN A 19 -20.87 -3.87 -15.32
C ASN A 19 -22.34 -4.13 -15.75
N ALA A 20 -22.54 -4.81 -16.88
CA ALA A 20 -23.85 -5.15 -17.45
C ALA A 20 -23.80 -6.44 -18.28
N ASP A 21 -24.94 -7.13 -18.43
CA ASP A 21 -25.06 -8.32 -19.28
C ASP A 21 -24.91 -7.91 -20.76
N THR A 22 -24.24 -8.73 -21.57
CA THR A 22 -24.10 -8.50 -23.01
C THR A 22 -25.04 -9.39 -23.80
N PHE A 23 -25.92 -8.78 -24.59
CA PHE A 23 -26.87 -9.44 -25.48
C PHE A 23 -26.35 -9.32 -26.91
N THR A 24 -26.10 -10.46 -27.56
CA THR A 24 -25.83 -10.52 -29.00
C THR A 24 -27.14 -10.75 -29.73
N LEU A 25 -27.53 -9.82 -30.60
CA LEU A 25 -28.76 -9.89 -31.37
C LEU A 25 -28.56 -10.63 -32.71
N ALA A 26 -29.65 -11.09 -33.32
CA ALA A 26 -29.66 -11.81 -34.58
C ALA A 26 -29.12 -10.99 -35.76
N ASP A 27 -29.18 -9.66 -35.67
CA ASP A 27 -28.59 -8.73 -36.63
C ASP A 27 -27.07 -8.53 -36.45
N GLY A 28 -26.46 -9.21 -35.47
CA GLY A 28 -25.04 -9.11 -35.14
C GLY A 28 -24.67 -7.95 -34.23
N SER A 29 -25.62 -7.10 -33.84
CA SER A 29 -25.39 -6.00 -32.90
C SER A 29 -25.30 -6.51 -31.45
N THR A 30 -24.65 -5.72 -30.58
CA THR A 30 -24.51 -6.06 -29.15
C THR A 30 -25.09 -4.96 -28.27
N LEU A 31 -25.94 -5.35 -27.31
CA LEU A 31 -26.47 -4.46 -26.27
C LEU A 31 -25.85 -4.82 -24.91
N GLN A 32 -25.46 -3.80 -24.15
CA GLN A 32 -25.00 -3.94 -22.77
C GLN A 32 -26.05 -3.36 -21.82
N GLY A 33 -26.68 -4.20 -21.00
CA GLY A 33 -27.76 -3.77 -20.10
C GLY A 33 -28.06 -4.77 -18.98
N THR A 34 -28.81 -4.35 -17.97
CA THR A 34 -29.28 -5.25 -16.89
C THR A 34 -30.73 -5.64 -17.14
N ILE A 35 -31.10 -6.92 -17.00
CA ILE A 35 -32.50 -7.35 -17.13
C ILE A 35 -33.31 -6.80 -15.95
N LEU A 36 -34.34 -6.00 -16.25
CA LEU A 36 -35.31 -5.48 -15.28
C LEU A 36 -36.48 -6.45 -15.10
N SER A 37 -36.96 -7.03 -16.21
CA SER A 37 -38.03 -8.04 -16.20
C SER A 37 -37.96 -8.93 -17.44
N GLU A 38 -38.56 -10.12 -17.34
CA GLU A 38 -38.63 -11.11 -18.40
C GLU A 38 -40.07 -11.62 -18.52
N ASP A 39 -40.66 -11.53 -19.71
CA ASP A 39 -41.96 -12.12 -20.05
C ASP A 39 -41.77 -13.34 -20.98
N GLU A 40 -42.85 -13.99 -21.43
CA GLU A 40 -42.76 -15.19 -22.28
C GLU A 40 -42.05 -14.94 -23.62
N THR A 41 -42.02 -13.69 -24.10
CA THR A 41 -41.59 -13.31 -25.45
C THR A 41 -40.44 -12.30 -25.51
N SER A 42 -40.15 -11.60 -24.41
CA SER A 42 -39.26 -10.43 -24.39
C SER A 42 -38.46 -10.28 -23.09
N TYR A 43 -37.34 -9.56 -23.20
CA TYR A 43 -36.54 -9.04 -22.09
C TYR A 43 -36.70 -7.52 -22.02
N VAL A 44 -36.96 -6.97 -20.84
CA VAL A 44 -36.86 -5.53 -20.58
C VAL A 44 -35.49 -5.25 -19.96
N LEU A 45 -34.68 -4.45 -20.64
CA LEU A 45 -33.28 -4.17 -20.30
C LEU A 45 -33.10 -2.71 -19.88
N GLU A 46 -32.43 -2.46 -18.76
CA GLU A 46 -31.88 -1.14 -18.41
C GLU A 46 -30.53 -0.97 -19.13
N VAL A 47 -30.49 -0.10 -20.14
CA VAL A 47 -29.30 0.23 -20.93
C VAL A 47 -28.82 1.62 -20.52
N ARG A 48 -27.55 1.76 -20.13
CA ARG A 48 -26.98 3.09 -19.84
C ARG A 48 -26.54 3.77 -21.14
N VAL A 49 -27.20 4.88 -21.48
CA VAL A 49 -26.85 5.71 -22.65
C VAL A 49 -25.72 6.68 -22.31
N THR A 50 -25.65 7.14 -21.05
CA THR A 50 -24.54 7.95 -20.52
C THR A 50 -24.26 7.59 -19.04
N LYS A 51 -23.26 8.23 -18.40
CA LYS A 51 -22.95 8.02 -16.98
C LYS A 51 -24.14 8.29 -16.04
N SER A 52 -25.10 9.12 -16.44
CA SER A 52 -26.26 9.54 -15.63
C SER A 52 -27.62 9.19 -16.24
N ILE A 53 -27.69 8.78 -17.52
CA ILE A 53 -28.95 8.49 -18.21
C ILE A 53 -29.09 6.97 -18.41
N LYS A 54 -30.15 6.42 -17.83
CA LYS A 54 -30.62 5.05 -18.02
C LYS A 54 -31.80 5.07 -18.99
N ASP A 55 -31.82 4.12 -19.92
CA ASP A 55 -32.87 3.91 -20.90
C ASP A 55 -33.42 2.49 -20.74
N GLU A 56 -34.71 2.29 -20.99
CA GLU A 56 -35.34 0.97 -20.94
C GLU A 56 -35.58 0.47 -22.36
N ARG A 57 -35.08 -0.71 -22.68
CA ARG A 57 -35.27 -1.34 -23.99
C ARG A 57 -35.92 -2.70 -23.87
N VAL A 58 -36.99 -2.89 -24.63
CA VAL A 58 -37.63 -4.19 -24.81
C VAL A 58 -36.98 -4.89 -25.99
N VAL A 59 -36.49 -6.11 -25.77
CA VAL A 59 -35.83 -6.94 -26.78
C VAL A 59 -36.55 -8.29 -26.86
N ALA A 60 -37.02 -8.68 -28.04
CA ALA A 60 -37.67 -9.97 -28.20
C ALA A 60 -36.67 -11.12 -28.01
N LYS A 61 -37.07 -12.19 -27.33
CA LYS A 61 -36.22 -13.38 -27.09
C LYS A 61 -35.78 -14.04 -28.39
N ALA A 62 -36.64 -14.00 -29.43
CA ALA A 62 -36.33 -14.53 -30.76
C ALA A 62 -35.15 -13.81 -31.42
N ASP A 63 -34.92 -12.53 -31.06
CA ASP A 63 -33.85 -11.72 -31.62
C ASP A 63 -32.55 -11.85 -30.83
N VAL A 64 -32.55 -12.54 -29.68
CA VAL A 64 -31.38 -12.74 -28.83
C VAL A 64 -30.70 -14.07 -29.15
N VAL A 65 -29.55 -14.00 -29.80
CA VAL A 65 -28.74 -15.18 -30.15
C VAL A 65 -27.93 -15.68 -28.96
N LYS A 66 -27.42 -14.76 -28.13
CA LYS A 66 -26.57 -15.12 -27.00
C LYS A 66 -26.66 -14.08 -25.89
N ILE A 67 -26.84 -14.54 -24.66
CA ILE A 67 -26.74 -13.71 -23.46
C ILE A 67 -25.47 -14.10 -22.73
N GLN A 68 -24.52 -13.16 -22.63
CA GLN A 68 -23.36 -13.27 -21.75
C GLN A 68 -23.65 -12.48 -20.49
N ARG A 69 -24.13 -13.19 -19.47
CA ARG A 69 -24.38 -12.58 -18.17
C ARG A 69 -23.07 -12.11 -17.54
N GLU A 70 -23.12 -10.94 -16.92
CA GLU A 70 -22.02 -10.38 -16.18
C GLU A 70 -21.67 -11.30 -15.00
N LYS A 71 -20.45 -11.82 -14.99
CA LYS A 71 -19.95 -12.65 -13.91
C LYS A 71 -19.40 -11.74 -12.80
N LYS A 72 -20.30 -10.99 -12.15
CA LYS A 72 -19.99 -10.10 -11.01
C LYS A 72 -19.20 -10.83 -9.92
N ASP A 73 -19.43 -12.13 -9.77
CA ASP A 73 -18.71 -13.01 -8.88
C ASP A 73 -17.23 -13.21 -9.28
N LEU A 74 -16.90 -13.28 -10.57
CA LEU A 74 -15.50 -13.34 -11.00
C LEU A 74 -14.75 -12.04 -10.72
N THR A 75 -15.38 -10.90 -11.00
CA THR A 75 -14.80 -9.58 -10.70
C THR A 75 -14.60 -9.38 -9.20
N ALA A 76 -15.57 -9.80 -8.37
CA ALA A 76 -15.46 -9.75 -6.92
C ALA A 76 -14.46 -10.77 -6.34
N PHE A 77 -14.22 -11.89 -7.05
CA PHE A 77 -13.28 -12.91 -6.62
C PHE A 77 -11.81 -12.55 -6.91
N GLU A 78 -11.52 -11.81 -7.99
CA GLU A 78 -10.15 -11.44 -8.38
C GLU A 78 -9.30 -10.82 -7.23
N PRO A 79 -9.79 -9.84 -6.44
CA PRO A 79 -9.03 -9.33 -5.31
C PRO A 79 -8.83 -10.36 -4.19
N ILE A 80 -9.79 -11.27 -4.00
CA ILE A 80 -9.72 -12.33 -2.97
C ILE A 80 -8.71 -13.40 -3.35
N ALA A 81 -8.64 -13.75 -4.63
CA ALA A 81 -7.66 -14.70 -5.16
C ALA A 81 -6.21 -14.27 -4.86
N LYS A 82 -5.95 -12.96 -4.76
CA LYS A 82 -4.62 -12.38 -4.46
C LYS A 82 -4.31 -12.31 -2.96
N LEU A 83 -5.23 -12.74 -2.08
CA LEU A 83 -5.00 -12.73 -0.64
C LEU A 83 -4.07 -13.86 -0.18
N VAL A 84 -3.90 -14.89 -1.00
CA VAL A 84 -3.00 -16.03 -0.80
C VAL A 84 -2.12 -16.20 -2.06
N PRO A 85 -0.80 -16.46 -1.92
CA PRO A 85 -0.05 -16.57 -0.67
C PRO A 85 0.00 -15.25 0.09
N THR A 86 -0.12 -15.33 1.42
CA THR A 86 -0.02 -14.15 2.29
C THR A 86 1.42 -13.63 2.33
N PRO A 87 1.62 -12.30 2.39
CA PRO A 87 2.92 -11.72 2.65
C PRO A 87 3.41 -12.09 4.05
N ASP A 88 4.71 -11.93 4.27
CA ASP A 88 5.34 -12.15 5.57
C ASP A 88 4.85 -11.12 6.61
N ALA A 89 4.92 -11.53 7.88
CA ALA A 89 4.68 -10.70 9.05
C ALA A 89 3.35 -9.95 9.10
N LEU A 90 2.29 -10.56 8.56
CA LEU A 90 0.93 -10.05 8.77
C LEU A 90 0.54 -10.09 10.25
N THR A 91 -0.08 -9.01 10.74
CA THR A 91 -0.65 -8.94 12.09
C THR A 91 -2.00 -9.66 12.17
N ALA A 92 -2.45 -9.97 13.38
CA ALA A 92 -3.76 -10.58 13.61
C ALA A 92 -4.91 -9.75 13.01
N GLU A 93 -4.84 -8.42 13.11
CA GLU A 93 -5.83 -7.49 12.54
C GLU A 93 -5.81 -7.53 11.00
N GLN A 94 -4.63 -7.64 10.40
CA GLN A 94 -4.50 -7.75 8.94
C GLN A 94 -5.08 -9.08 8.45
N TYR A 95 -4.86 -10.19 9.18
CA TYR A 95 -5.55 -11.45 8.89
C TYR A 95 -7.06 -11.32 9.05
N ALA A 96 -7.54 -10.70 10.12
CA ALA A 96 -8.98 -10.49 10.36
C ALA A 96 -9.64 -9.71 9.21
N SER A 97 -8.98 -8.66 8.72
CA SER A 97 -9.45 -7.89 7.56
C SER A 97 -9.55 -8.75 6.29
N ARG A 98 -8.52 -9.58 6.01
CA ARG A 98 -8.51 -10.50 4.85
C ARG A 98 -9.60 -11.56 4.97
N ILE A 99 -9.75 -12.18 6.14
CA ILE A 99 -10.79 -13.17 6.44
C ILE A 99 -12.17 -12.56 6.20
N SER A 100 -12.42 -11.37 6.72
CA SER A 100 -13.70 -10.64 6.55
C SER A 100 -14.02 -10.37 5.08
N ALA A 101 -13.02 -10.00 4.25
CA ALA A 101 -13.22 -9.81 2.82
C ALA A 101 -13.68 -11.10 2.11
N VAL A 102 -13.10 -12.25 2.46
CA VAL A 102 -13.49 -13.54 1.88
C VAL A 102 -14.87 -14.00 2.37
N GLU A 103 -15.16 -13.81 3.65
CA GLU A 103 -16.48 -14.12 4.23
C GLU A 103 -17.59 -13.28 3.61
N LYS A 104 -17.32 -11.99 3.35
CA LYS A 104 -18.24 -11.10 2.63
C LYS A 104 -18.57 -11.64 1.24
N PHE A 105 -17.56 -12.03 0.47
CA PHE A 105 -17.77 -12.63 -0.85
C PHE A 105 -18.60 -13.91 -0.79
N LEU A 106 -18.30 -14.83 0.13
CA LEU A 106 -19.06 -16.06 0.30
C LEU A 106 -20.52 -15.79 0.70
N LYS A 107 -20.78 -14.72 1.45
CA LYS A 107 -22.13 -14.29 1.85
C LYS A 107 -22.91 -13.67 0.69
N GLU A 108 -22.26 -12.82 -0.11
CA GLU A 108 -22.87 -12.07 -1.22
C GLU A 108 -22.99 -12.89 -2.51
N HIS A 109 -22.11 -13.88 -2.72
CA HIS A 109 -22.05 -14.71 -3.93
C HIS A 109 -22.18 -16.22 -3.64
N ARG A 110 -23.26 -16.60 -2.94
CA ARG A 110 -23.48 -17.97 -2.42
C ARG A 110 -23.51 -19.07 -3.48
N GLY A 111 -23.86 -18.74 -4.72
CA GLY A 111 -23.92 -19.67 -5.86
C GLY A 111 -22.77 -19.55 -6.84
N SER A 112 -21.69 -18.81 -6.50
CA SER A 112 -20.56 -18.62 -7.41
C SER A 112 -19.83 -19.93 -7.69
N ALA A 113 -19.38 -20.10 -8.94
CA ALA A 113 -18.44 -21.16 -9.30
C ALA A 113 -17.11 -21.07 -8.51
N LYS A 114 -16.79 -19.88 -7.98
CA LYS A 114 -15.59 -19.61 -7.18
C LYS A 114 -15.76 -19.86 -5.68
N SER A 115 -16.94 -20.28 -5.20
CA SER A 115 -17.16 -20.53 -3.78
C SER A 115 -16.23 -21.61 -3.20
N LYS A 116 -15.85 -22.63 -3.98
CA LYS A 116 -14.89 -23.65 -3.53
C LYS A 116 -13.49 -23.07 -3.32
N GLU A 117 -13.01 -22.28 -4.28
CA GLU A 117 -11.71 -21.61 -4.20
C GLU A 117 -11.68 -20.58 -3.06
N ALA A 118 -12.73 -19.77 -2.92
CA ALA A 118 -12.86 -18.82 -1.83
C ALA A 118 -12.88 -19.49 -0.44
N ARG A 119 -13.52 -20.65 -0.28
CA ARG A 119 -13.46 -21.43 0.96
C ARG A 119 -12.07 -21.97 1.26
N ALA A 120 -11.31 -22.36 0.23
CA ALA A 120 -9.92 -22.79 0.40
C ALA A 120 -9.03 -21.62 0.87
N ILE A 121 -9.18 -20.44 0.25
CA ILE A 121 -8.49 -19.21 0.68
C ILE A 121 -8.84 -18.90 2.15
N LEU A 122 -10.13 -18.94 2.51
CA LEU A 122 -10.59 -18.70 3.87
C LEU A 122 -9.97 -19.69 4.88
N ALA A 123 -9.90 -20.97 4.53
CA ALA A 123 -9.31 -22.00 5.38
C ALA A 123 -7.81 -21.73 5.61
N THR A 124 -7.06 -21.40 4.56
CA THR A 124 -5.64 -21.02 4.68
C THR A 124 -5.46 -19.80 5.58
N LEU A 125 -6.24 -18.73 5.35
CA LEU A 125 -6.14 -17.51 6.15
C LEU A 125 -6.49 -17.76 7.63
N LYS A 126 -7.49 -18.60 7.93
CA LYS A 126 -7.85 -18.95 9.31
C LYS A 126 -6.79 -19.81 9.99
N ALA A 127 -6.19 -20.77 9.28
CA ALA A 127 -5.09 -21.57 9.81
C ALA A 127 -3.89 -20.69 10.16
N GLU A 128 -3.45 -19.84 9.23
CA GLU A 128 -2.34 -18.92 9.46
C GLU A 128 -2.65 -17.91 10.58
N ALA A 129 -3.88 -17.39 10.64
CA ALA A 129 -4.30 -16.46 11.71
C ALA A 129 -4.24 -17.09 13.10
N ASN A 130 -4.62 -18.38 13.23
CA ASN A 130 -4.53 -19.11 14.50
C ASN A 130 -3.08 -19.26 14.95
N GLU A 131 -2.15 -19.52 14.02
CA GLU A 131 -0.72 -19.58 14.34
C GLU A 131 -0.19 -18.21 14.78
N VAL A 132 -0.58 -17.14 14.08
CA VAL A 132 -0.21 -15.77 14.49
C VAL A 132 -0.79 -15.40 15.87
N GLN A 133 -2.02 -15.83 16.17
CA GLN A 133 -2.62 -15.65 17.49
C GLN A 133 -1.87 -16.42 18.59
N ALA A 134 -1.28 -17.57 18.25
CA ALA A 134 -0.38 -18.32 19.14
C ALA A 134 1.01 -17.66 19.28
N GLY A 135 1.27 -16.55 18.58
CA GLY A 135 2.52 -15.81 18.62
C GLY A 135 3.55 -16.24 17.58
N CYS A 136 3.17 -17.08 16.61
CA CYS A 136 4.02 -17.37 15.45
C CYS A 136 4.11 -16.15 14.51
N ILE A 137 5.15 -16.11 13.70
CA ILE A 137 5.32 -15.08 12.68
C ILE A 137 5.70 -15.71 11.35
N LYS A 138 5.09 -15.24 10.26
CA LYS A 138 5.43 -15.72 8.91
C LYS A 138 6.66 -15.00 8.38
N ILE A 139 7.70 -15.74 8.03
CA ILE A 139 8.96 -15.23 7.48
C ILE A 139 9.39 -16.11 6.31
N LYS A 140 9.72 -15.49 5.17
CA LYS A 140 10.09 -16.15 3.91
C LYS A 140 9.09 -17.24 3.53
N GLY A 141 7.80 -16.96 3.72
CA GLY A 141 6.71 -17.88 3.39
C GLY A 141 6.46 -19.01 4.40
N LYS A 142 7.20 -19.08 5.51
CA LYS A 142 7.07 -20.14 6.53
C LYS A 142 6.69 -19.56 7.88
N MET A 143 5.88 -20.29 8.64
CA MET A 143 5.56 -19.92 10.02
C MET A 143 6.71 -20.30 10.95
N LEU A 144 7.22 -19.31 11.67
CA LEU A 144 8.22 -19.45 12.72
C LEU A 144 7.50 -19.54 14.07
N ALA A 145 7.83 -20.54 14.87
CA ALA A 145 7.22 -20.75 16.18
C ALA A 145 7.46 -19.56 17.12
N ALA A 146 6.53 -19.31 18.04
CA ALA A 146 6.61 -18.20 18.98
C ALA A 146 7.89 -18.22 19.84
N SER A 147 8.37 -19.42 20.23
CA SER A 147 9.63 -19.58 20.97
C SER A 147 10.84 -19.17 20.14
N ASP A 148 10.89 -19.58 18.88
CA ASP A 148 12.00 -19.31 17.97
C ASP A 148 12.04 -17.83 17.58
N TYR A 149 10.85 -17.24 17.37
CA TYR A 149 10.72 -15.81 17.20
C TYR A 149 11.22 -15.05 18.43
N ARG A 150 10.72 -15.39 19.63
CA ARG A 150 11.17 -14.74 20.88
C ARG A 150 12.66 -14.92 21.12
N ALA A 151 13.24 -16.05 20.74
CA ALA A 151 14.68 -16.29 20.88
C ALA A 151 15.52 -15.29 20.06
N ASN A 152 14.97 -14.66 19.02
CA ASN A 152 15.70 -13.75 18.13
C ASN A 152 14.89 -12.54 17.64
N ALA A 153 13.92 -12.06 18.44
CA ALA A 153 12.90 -11.13 17.98
C ALA A 153 13.46 -9.82 17.39
N LEU A 154 14.53 -9.29 17.99
CA LEU A 154 15.15 -8.03 17.54
C LEU A 154 15.71 -8.14 16.12
N ASP A 155 16.54 -9.14 15.84
CA ASP A 155 17.15 -9.29 14.51
C ASP A 155 16.14 -9.73 13.46
N ILE A 156 15.12 -10.50 13.86
CA ILE A 156 14.02 -10.87 12.97
C ILE A 156 13.24 -9.63 12.52
N ASP A 157 12.81 -8.80 13.46
CA ASP A 157 12.04 -7.59 13.16
C ASP A 157 12.88 -6.57 12.39
N ALA A 158 14.16 -6.41 12.77
CA ALA A 158 15.10 -5.56 12.04
C ALA A 158 15.25 -6.03 10.58
N GLY A 159 15.42 -7.35 10.36
CA GLY A 159 15.53 -7.92 9.03
C GLY A 159 14.27 -7.79 8.18
N LEU A 160 13.08 -7.87 8.81
CA LEU A 160 11.81 -7.65 8.12
C LEU A 160 11.66 -6.19 7.66
N GLN A 161 11.91 -5.22 8.55
CA GLN A 161 11.85 -3.81 8.18
C GLN A 161 12.93 -3.45 7.15
N GLU A 162 14.12 -4.05 7.25
CA GLU A 162 15.15 -3.93 6.23
C GLU A 162 14.67 -4.42 4.87
N ALA A 163 14.05 -5.59 4.79
CA ALA A 163 13.52 -6.13 3.54
C ALA A 163 12.46 -5.20 2.94
N GLN A 164 11.58 -4.64 3.77
CA GLN A 164 10.57 -3.67 3.33
C GLN A 164 11.20 -2.38 2.78
N ILE A 165 12.22 -1.84 3.45
CA ILE A 165 12.96 -0.66 2.98
C ILE A 165 13.61 -0.95 1.62
N ARG A 166 14.25 -2.11 1.47
CA ARG A 166 14.85 -2.55 0.20
C ARG A 166 13.82 -2.68 -0.91
N GLU A 167 12.62 -3.15 -0.59
CA GLU A 167 11.52 -3.22 -1.56
C GLU A 167 11.08 -1.82 -2.02
N PHE A 168 10.96 -0.84 -1.10
CA PHE A 168 10.67 0.54 -1.49
C PHE A 168 11.77 1.13 -2.37
N LEU A 169 13.04 0.88 -2.04
CA LEU A 169 14.18 1.31 -2.86
C LEU A 169 14.16 0.68 -4.25
N ALA A 170 13.88 -0.63 -4.35
CA ALA A 170 13.78 -1.33 -5.62
C ALA A 170 12.66 -0.79 -6.52
N LYS A 171 11.58 -0.27 -5.92
CA LYS A 171 10.47 0.39 -6.64
C LYS A 171 10.71 1.86 -6.97
N GLY A 172 11.86 2.44 -6.58
CA GLY A 172 12.12 3.88 -6.70
C GLY A 172 11.24 4.75 -5.80
N ALA A 173 10.59 4.15 -4.78
CA ALA A 173 9.69 4.84 -3.86
C ALA A 173 10.49 5.54 -2.74
N TYR A 174 11.29 6.55 -3.10
CA TYR A 174 12.25 7.20 -2.19
C TYR A 174 11.62 7.72 -0.91
N VAL A 175 10.53 8.49 -0.98
CA VAL A 175 9.88 9.06 0.21
C VAL A 175 9.41 7.94 1.16
N ALA A 176 8.84 6.86 0.63
CA ALA A 176 8.41 5.72 1.44
C ALA A 176 9.60 5.01 2.10
N ALA A 177 10.68 4.75 1.34
CA ALA A 177 11.90 4.13 1.85
C ALA A 177 12.55 4.97 2.96
N LEU A 178 12.67 6.28 2.73
CA LEU A 178 13.35 7.20 3.63
C LEU A 178 12.55 7.42 4.93
N ARG A 179 11.21 7.51 4.85
CA ARG A 179 10.33 7.53 6.04
C ARG A 179 10.41 6.22 6.82
N ALA A 180 10.36 5.08 6.14
CA ALA A 180 10.51 3.78 6.77
C ALA A 180 11.87 3.66 7.47
N PHE A 181 12.94 4.14 6.84
CA PHE A 181 14.26 4.17 7.44
C PHE A 181 14.35 5.10 8.66
N SER A 182 13.70 6.27 8.68
CA SER A 182 13.66 7.13 9.88
C SER A 182 13.04 6.42 11.09
N GLY A 183 12.00 5.60 10.86
CA GLY A 183 11.44 4.73 11.89
C GLY A 183 12.42 3.64 12.33
N PHE A 184 13.03 2.95 11.35
CA PHE A 184 14.02 1.90 11.56
C PHE A 184 15.25 2.40 12.34
N ASP A 185 15.80 3.56 12.00
CA ASP A 185 16.97 4.17 12.65
C ASP A 185 16.72 4.39 14.14
N ARG A 186 15.53 4.84 14.51
CA ARG A 186 15.16 5.05 15.91
C ARG A 186 15.10 3.75 16.71
N GLU A 187 14.61 2.67 16.12
CA GLU A 187 14.35 1.41 16.82
C GLU A 187 15.53 0.43 16.75
N PHE A 188 16.28 0.44 15.64
CA PHE A 188 17.29 -0.56 15.28
C PHE A 188 18.67 0.04 14.96
N LYS A 189 18.99 1.27 15.42
CA LYS A 189 20.31 1.91 15.23
C LYS A 189 21.54 1.03 15.50
N ASN A 190 21.41 0.06 16.41
CA ASN A 190 22.49 -0.82 16.85
C ASN A 190 22.34 -2.27 16.36
N ALA A 191 21.35 -2.55 15.52
CA ALA A 191 21.19 -3.86 14.89
C ALA A 191 22.15 -3.99 13.70
N ASN A 192 22.58 -5.21 13.39
CA ASN A 192 23.45 -5.47 12.23
C ASN A 192 22.81 -5.04 10.90
N ALA A 193 21.48 -5.17 10.79
CA ALA A 193 20.69 -4.71 9.65
C ALA A 193 20.87 -3.21 9.36
N HIS A 194 21.13 -2.39 10.37
CA HIS A 194 21.36 -0.96 10.20
C HIS A 194 22.66 -0.66 9.46
N ALA A 195 23.75 -1.32 9.85
CA ALA A 195 25.03 -1.19 9.18
C ALA A 195 24.94 -1.58 7.69
N ALA A 196 24.14 -2.61 7.37
CA ALA A 196 23.88 -3.04 6.00
C ALA A 196 23.01 -2.05 5.19
N LEU A 197 22.03 -1.41 5.81
CA LEU A 197 21.13 -0.45 5.17
C LEU A 197 21.74 0.93 4.97
N LYS A 198 22.55 1.41 5.92
CA LYS A 198 23.13 2.76 5.91
C LYS A 198 23.71 3.19 4.55
N PRO A 199 24.61 2.41 3.88
CA PRO A 199 25.16 2.84 2.60
C PRO A 199 24.09 2.95 1.50
N LEU A 200 23.08 2.07 1.50
CA LEU A 200 21.99 2.09 0.52
C LEU A 200 21.10 3.31 0.73
N ILE A 201 20.85 3.69 1.98
CA ILE A 201 20.08 4.89 2.29
C ILE A 201 20.83 6.16 1.92
N LEU A 202 22.14 6.23 2.19
CA LEU A 202 22.96 7.37 1.74
C LEU A 202 22.91 7.53 0.21
N GLN A 203 22.99 6.43 -0.53
CA GLN A 203 22.83 6.44 -1.99
C GLN A 203 21.41 6.87 -2.42
N ALA A 204 20.38 6.39 -1.73
CA ALA A 204 18.99 6.75 -2.00
C ALA A 204 18.74 8.24 -1.74
N ILE A 205 19.27 8.80 -0.65
CA ILE A 205 19.21 10.24 -0.36
C ILE A 205 19.88 11.01 -1.49
N SER A 206 21.12 10.68 -1.85
CA SER A 206 21.84 11.37 -2.93
C SER A 206 21.07 11.34 -4.25
N SER A 207 20.53 10.18 -4.63
CA SER A 207 19.75 10.02 -5.85
C SER A 207 18.46 10.84 -5.82
N TYR A 208 17.76 10.83 -4.68
CA TYR A 208 16.51 11.57 -4.53
C TYR A 208 16.77 13.09 -4.52
N LEU A 209 17.81 13.56 -3.83
CA LEU A 209 18.16 14.99 -3.83
C LEU A 209 18.50 15.49 -5.22
N ALA A 210 19.23 14.71 -6.03
CA ALA A 210 19.50 15.07 -7.42
C ALA A 210 18.20 15.23 -8.25
N GLN A 211 17.20 14.35 -8.04
CA GLN A 211 15.89 14.49 -8.69
C GLN A 211 15.14 15.74 -8.22
N ILE A 212 15.22 16.07 -6.93
CA ILE A 212 14.59 17.28 -6.38
C ILE A 212 15.29 18.55 -6.87
N GLU A 213 16.62 18.57 -6.98
CA GLU A 213 17.39 19.69 -7.54
C GLU A 213 17.02 19.92 -9.02
N GLN A 214 16.96 18.86 -9.83
CA GLN A 214 16.51 18.96 -11.23
C GLN A 214 15.06 19.48 -11.31
N THR A 215 14.18 18.97 -10.43
CA THR A 215 12.80 19.43 -10.36
C THR A 215 12.75 20.92 -10.01
N LEU A 216 13.48 21.36 -9.00
CA LEU A 216 13.52 22.76 -8.56
C LEU A 216 14.10 23.69 -9.63
N ALA A 217 15.14 23.26 -10.37
CA ALA A 217 15.73 24.03 -11.46
C ALA A 217 14.72 24.35 -12.58
N GLY A 218 13.80 23.42 -12.87
CA GLY A 218 12.74 23.60 -13.86
C GLY A 218 11.47 24.29 -13.35
N TYR A 219 11.43 24.70 -12.08
CA TYR A 219 10.20 25.18 -11.42
C TYR A 219 9.58 26.40 -12.12
N GLU A 220 10.37 27.45 -12.35
CA GLU A 220 9.88 28.70 -12.97
C GLU A 220 9.39 28.47 -14.41
N THR A 221 10.08 27.60 -15.16
CA THR A 221 9.66 27.23 -16.51
C THR A 221 8.30 26.52 -16.49
N ARG A 222 8.10 25.55 -15.59
CA ARG A 222 6.83 24.83 -15.46
C ARG A 222 5.68 25.76 -15.07
N LEU A 223 5.92 26.76 -14.22
CA LEU A 223 4.91 27.76 -13.88
C LEU A 223 4.52 28.61 -15.10
N LYS A 224 5.50 29.07 -15.87
CA LYS A 224 5.26 29.86 -17.10
C LYS A 224 4.51 29.06 -18.17
N GLU A 225 4.85 27.80 -18.35
CA GLU A 225 4.16 26.90 -19.29
C GLU A 225 2.70 26.68 -18.87
N ARG A 226 2.45 26.46 -17.58
CA ARG A 226 1.09 26.35 -17.03
C ARG A 226 0.28 27.62 -17.27
N GLU A 227 0.86 28.79 -16.98
CA GLU A 227 0.21 30.08 -17.18
C GLU A 227 -0.10 30.32 -18.67
N THR A 228 0.86 30.06 -19.55
CA THR A 228 0.67 30.15 -21.00
C THR A 228 -0.45 29.21 -21.48
N GLY A 229 -0.53 28.01 -20.91
CA GLY A 229 -1.61 27.05 -21.15
C GLY A 229 -2.97 27.62 -20.77
N LEU A 230 -3.10 28.21 -19.58
CA LEU A 230 -4.33 28.85 -19.11
C LEU A 230 -4.76 30.01 -20.01
N GLN A 231 -3.82 30.83 -20.48
CA GLN A 231 -4.10 31.96 -21.37
C GLN A 231 -4.63 31.52 -22.74
N ARG A 232 -4.23 30.34 -23.21
CA ARG A 232 -4.71 29.77 -24.49
C ARG A 232 -6.09 29.10 -24.38
N MET A 233 -6.58 28.84 -23.16
CA MET A 233 -7.91 28.27 -22.95
C MET A 233 -9.01 29.31 -23.17
N ASN A 234 -10.20 28.84 -23.57
CA ASN A 234 -11.42 29.65 -23.53
C ASN A 234 -11.83 29.96 -22.06
N LEU A 235 -12.75 30.92 -21.88
CA LEU A 235 -13.09 31.44 -20.56
C LEU A 235 -13.61 30.37 -19.58
N ASP A 236 -14.54 29.52 -20.00
CA ASP A 236 -15.13 28.50 -19.13
C ASP A 236 -14.10 27.42 -18.74
N ALA A 237 -13.31 26.94 -19.71
CA ALA A 237 -12.25 25.98 -19.46
C ALA A 237 -11.17 26.56 -18.55
N ARG A 238 -10.77 27.83 -18.75
CA ARG A 238 -9.81 28.53 -17.90
C ARG A 238 -10.32 28.62 -16.47
N ARG A 239 -11.57 29.06 -16.27
CA ARG A 239 -12.18 29.18 -14.93
C ARG A 239 -12.20 27.84 -14.20
N ASN A 240 -12.65 26.79 -14.87
CA ASN A 240 -12.73 25.45 -14.28
C ASN A 240 -11.33 24.91 -13.94
N THR A 241 -10.36 25.12 -14.83
CA THR A 241 -8.97 24.70 -14.60
C THR A 241 -8.35 25.48 -13.44
N GLN A 242 -8.56 26.80 -13.34
CA GLN A 242 -8.07 27.61 -12.23
C GLN A 242 -8.65 27.17 -10.89
N SER A 243 -9.95 26.83 -10.83
CA SER A 243 -10.57 26.26 -9.63
C SER A 243 -9.90 24.95 -9.22
N ALA A 244 -9.72 24.02 -10.16
CA ALA A 244 -9.07 22.74 -9.89
C ALA A 244 -7.62 22.91 -9.41
N LEU A 245 -6.87 23.84 -10.00
CA LEU A 245 -5.49 24.14 -9.58
C LEU A 245 -5.43 24.76 -8.18
N ALA A 246 -6.41 25.61 -7.82
CA ALA A 246 -6.50 26.18 -6.48
C ALA A 246 -6.84 25.11 -5.44
N GLU A 247 -7.77 24.19 -5.75
CA GLU A 247 -8.10 23.04 -4.90
C GLU A 247 -6.88 22.12 -4.71
N GLU A 248 -6.14 21.82 -5.78
CA GLU A 248 -4.92 21.03 -5.73
C GLU A 248 -3.83 21.71 -4.87
N ALA A 249 -3.61 23.02 -5.06
CA ALA A 249 -2.64 23.79 -4.29
C ALA A 249 -2.99 23.79 -2.79
N ALA A 250 -4.26 24.00 -2.44
CA ALA A 250 -4.71 23.95 -1.05
C ALA A 250 -4.53 22.56 -0.42
N ALA A 251 -4.81 21.49 -1.18
CA ALA A 251 -4.59 20.12 -0.72
C ALA A 251 -3.10 19.81 -0.50
N ILE A 252 -2.22 20.27 -1.39
CA ILE A 252 -0.77 20.12 -1.25
C ILE A 252 -0.26 20.87 -0.02
N GLU A 253 -0.68 22.12 0.17
CA GLU A 253 -0.26 22.95 1.31
C GLU A 253 -0.75 22.34 2.63
N ALA A 254 -2.01 21.91 2.70
CA ALA A 254 -2.57 21.24 3.87
C ALA A 254 -1.81 19.94 4.20
N ARG A 255 -1.49 19.12 3.20
CA ARG A 255 -0.67 17.91 3.38
C ARG A 255 0.72 18.25 3.89
N PHE A 256 1.40 19.20 3.27
CA PHE A 256 2.74 19.62 3.68
C PHE A 256 2.76 20.09 5.14
N LYS A 257 1.77 20.93 5.52
CA LYS A 257 1.63 21.37 6.91
C LYS A 257 1.42 20.20 7.87
N ALA A 258 0.49 19.28 7.55
CA ALA A 258 0.22 18.12 8.38
C ALA A 258 1.47 17.23 8.56
N GLU A 259 2.26 17.03 7.49
CA GLU A 259 3.49 16.24 7.55
C GLU A 259 4.59 16.92 8.38
N LYS A 260 4.68 18.27 8.34
CA LYS A 260 5.60 19.04 9.21
C LYS A 260 5.17 19.01 10.67
N ASP A 261 3.88 19.17 10.94
CA ASP A 261 3.32 19.09 12.30
C ASP A 261 3.51 17.70 12.90
N ALA A 262 3.40 16.64 12.08
CA ALA A 262 3.70 15.27 12.43
C ALA A 262 5.21 14.96 12.51
N LYS A 263 6.08 15.91 12.18
CA LYS A 263 7.55 15.80 12.23
C LYS A 263 8.09 14.59 11.45
N LEU A 264 7.53 14.34 10.27
CA LEU A 264 7.95 13.18 9.45
C LEU A 264 9.36 13.33 8.85
N GLY A 265 9.91 14.54 8.83
CA GLY A 265 11.23 14.85 8.23
C GLY A 265 11.18 14.87 6.71
N TRP A 266 11.04 13.69 6.09
CA TRP A 266 10.87 13.55 4.65
C TRP A 266 9.44 13.91 4.24
N VAL A 267 9.23 15.08 3.66
CA VAL A 267 7.91 15.55 3.18
C VAL A 267 7.59 15.01 1.78
N THR A 268 6.30 14.95 1.44
CA THR A 268 5.85 14.62 0.09
C THR A 268 6.07 15.83 -0.81
N THR A 269 6.89 15.65 -1.85
CA THR A 269 7.22 16.71 -2.80
C THR A 269 6.20 16.86 -3.91
N ASP A 270 5.99 18.09 -4.38
CA ASP A 270 5.20 18.38 -5.58
C ASP A 270 5.96 19.34 -6.53
N PRO A 271 6.00 19.05 -7.85
CA PRO A 271 6.75 19.86 -8.80
C PRO A 271 6.25 21.31 -8.96
N TYR A 272 5.04 21.62 -8.48
CA TYR A 272 4.44 22.94 -8.49
C TYR A 272 4.36 23.59 -7.10
N PHE A 273 4.91 22.94 -6.06
CA PHE A 273 4.96 23.50 -4.71
C PHE A 273 6.39 23.57 -4.19
N LYS A 274 7.03 24.71 -4.48
CA LYS A 274 8.43 25.01 -4.14
C LYS A 274 8.81 24.72 -2.68
N PRO A 275 8.01 25.06 -1.65
CA PRO A 275 8.39 24.82 -0.26
C PRO A 275 8.67 23.35 0.06
N SER A 276 7.93 22.41 -0.56
CA SER A 276 8.18 20.98 -0.35
C SER A 276 9.52 20.51 -0.92
N LEU A 277 9.94 21.07 -2.06
CA LEU A 277 11.22 20.76 -2.70
C LEU A 277 12.38 21.29 -1.86
N GLU A 278 12.29 22.54 -1.39
CA GLU A 278 13.32 23.19 -0.56
C GLU A 278 13.47 22.54 0.82
N GLU A 279 12.35 22.18 1.46
CA GLU A 279 12.36 21.44 2.73
C GLU A 279 13.07 20.09 2.57
N THR A 280 12.73 19.35 1.50
CA THR A 280 13.32 18.04 1.22
C THR A 280 14.83 18.13 0.99
N LEU A 281 15.29 19.15 0.26
CA LEU A 281 16.72 19.41 0.06
C LEU A 281 17.44 19.73 1.37
N THR A 282 16.82 20.58 2.20
CA THR A 282 17.38 20.99 3.48
C THR A 282 17.50 19.80 4.42
N PHE A 283 16.41 19.06 4.61
CA PHE A 283 16.37 17.89 5.48
C PHE A 283 17.32 16.79 4.98
N GLY A 284 17.34 16.50 3.68
CA GLY A 284 18.21 15.45 3.15
C GLY A 284 19.70 15.78 3.25
N LYS A 285 20.12 17.03 3.15
CA LYS A 285 21.52 17.45 3.39
C LYS A 285 21.91 17.27 4.86
N GLN A 286 21.01 17.64 5.78
CA GLN A 286 21.20 17.40 7.22
C GLN A 286 21.31 15.91 7.52
N GLU A 287 20.43 15.10 6.94
CA GLU A 287 20.39 13.66 7.17
C GLU A 287 21.61 12.94 6.57
N THR A 288 22.06 13.36 5.39
CA THR A 288 23.32 12.86 4.80
C THR A 288 24.50 13.11 5.73
N THR A 289 24.58 14.31 6.31
CA THR A 289 25.65 14.68 7.24
C THR A 289 25.57 13.85 8.52
N ARG A 290 24.38 13.76 9.12
CA ARG A 290 24.13 12.98 10.34
C ARG A 290 24.50 11.51 10.15
N LEU A 291 23.99 10.87 9.09
CA LEU A 291 24.25 9.46 8.82
C LEU A 291 25.73 9.22 8.53
N SER A 292 26.38 10.09 7.76
CA SER A 292 27.81 9.95 7.46
C SER A 292 28.68 10.00 8.73
N ALA A 293 28.27 10.78 9.74
CA ALA A 293 28.97 10.90 11.02
C ALA A 293 28.80 9.68 11.96
N ILE A 294 27.86 8.76 11.67
CA ILE A 294 27.67 7.55 12.50
C ILE A 294 28.87 6.63 12.33
N ALA A 295 29.52 6.25 13.43
CA ALA A 295 30.64 5.33 13.43
C ALA A 295 30.25 3.94 12.86
N PRO A 296 31.17 3.20 12.21
CA PRO A 296 30.90 1.84 11.72
C PRO A 296 30.48 0.88 12.83
N THR A 297 31.01 1.08 14.04
CA THR A 297 30.68 0.28 15.22
C THR A 297 29.66 1.03 16.09
N PRO A 298 28.48 0.47 16.35
CA PRO A 298 27.47 1.12 17.17
C PRO A 298 27.91 1.25 18.63
N LEU A 299 27.58 2.39 19.25
CA LEU A 299 27.74 2.63 20.69
C LEU A 299 26.87 1.63 21.47
N GLY A 300 27.49 0.74 22.25
CA GLY A 300 26.80 -0.35 22.96
C GLY A 300 26.87 -1.71 22.27
N GLY A 301 27.49 -1.78 21.08
CA GLY A 301 27.68 -3.03 20.34
C GLY A 301 26.43 -3.52 19.62
N ASP A 302 26.44 -4.79 19.23
CA ASP A 302 25.34 -5.46 18.52
C ASP A 302 24.17 -5.69 19.48
N ALA A 303 23.10 -4.92 19.30
CA ALA A 303 21.90 -5.00 20.14
C ALA A 303 21.16 -6.35 19.98
N GLY A 304 21.20 -6.98 18.81
CA GLY A 304 20.62 -8.30 18.57
C GLY A 304 21.34 -9.39 19.34
N LYS A 305 22.69 -9.35 19.32
CA LYS A 305 23.51 -10.22 20.17
C LYS A 305 23.23 -10.00 21.65
N ALA A 306 23.22 -8.75 22.11
CA ALA A 306 22.97 -8.43 23.51
C ALA A 306 21.59 -8.90 23.97
N TYR A 307 20.56 -8.78 23.12
CA TYR A 307 19.23 -9.31 23.38
C TYR A 307 19.24 -10.83 23.59
N ARG A 308 19.86 -11.58 22.67
CA ARG A 308 19.93 -13.06 22.76
C ARG A 308 20.68 -13.52 24.00
N GLU A 309 21.82 -12.90 24.29
CA GLU A 309 22.64 -13.22 25.46
C GLU A 309 21.90 -12.93 26.76
N ALA A 310 21.21 -11.78 26.84
CA ALA A 310 20.39 -11.44 28.00
C ALA A 310 19.22 -12.42 28.19
N LEU A 311 18.53 -12.81 27.12
CA LEU A 311 17.44 -13.79 27.21
C LEU A 311 17.96 -15.14 27.73
N GLN A 312 19.07 -15.62 27.19
CA GLN A 312 19.71 -16.85 27.67
C GLN A 312 20.09 -16.78 29.15
N LYS A 313 20.68 -15.66 29.59
CA LYS A 313 21.01 -15.44 31.01
C LYS A 313 19.77 -15.40 31.90
N ILE A 314 18.67 -14.81 31.43
CA ILE A 314 17.41 -14.72 32.19
C ILE A 314 16.76 -16.09 32.36
N LEU A 315 16.70 -16.88 31.29
CA LEU A 315 16.13 -18.23 31.31
C LEU A 315 16.94 -19.17 32.20
N ASN A 316 18.27 -18.98 32.28
CA ASN A 316 19.17 -19.80 33.09
C ASN A 316 19.51 -19.19 34.47
N ALA A 317 18.98 -18.02 34.81
CA ALA A 317 19.39 -17.31 36.03
C ALA A 317 19.01 -18.11 37.27
N ALA A 318 19.84 -18.13 38.31
CA ALA A 318 19.53 -18.84 39.56
C ALA A 318 18.54 -18.08 40.45
N ASN A 319 18.48 -16.74 40.33
CA ASN A 319 17.64 -15.87 41.15
C ASN A 319 17.24 -14.58 40.41
N ALA A 320 16.39 -13.77 41.04
CA ALA A 320 15.90 -12.50 40.49
C ALA A 320 17.01 -11.45 40.29
N ALA A 321 18.07 -11.48 41.11
CA ALA A 321 19.20 -10.55 40.97
C ALA A 321 19.99 -10.83 39.68
N ALA A 322 20.23 -12.10 39.35
CA ALA A 322 20.88 -12.50 38.11
C ALA A 322 20.06 -12.13 36.86
N ALA A 323 18.73 -12.30 36.91
CA ALA A 323 17.85 -11.86 35.83
C ALA A 323 17.86 -10.33 35.66
N THR A 324 17.84 -9.57 36.76
CA THR A 324 17.95 -8.11 36.74
C THR A 324 19.28 -7.64 36.16
N ALA A 325 20.40 -8.29 36.49
CA ALA A 325 21.70 -7.96 35.95
C ALA A 325 21.74 -8.12 34.41
N ALA A 326 21.19 -9.22 33.88
CA ALA A 326 21.09 -9.45 32.45
C ALA A 326 20.22 -8.39 31.74
N LEU A 327 19.13 -7.93 32.36
CA LEU A 327 18.33 -6.81 31.85
C LEU A 327 19.12 -5.50 31.81
N THR A 328 19.92 -5.21 32.83
CA THR A 328 20.78 -4.02 32.87
C THR A 328 21.84 -4.06 31.77
N GLU A 329 22.46 -5.22 31.52
CA GLU A 329 23.41 -5.40 30.41
C GLU A 329 22.75 -5.10 29.05
N ALA A 330 21.57 -5.66 28.78
CA ALA A 330 20.82 -5.39 27.54
C ALA A 330 20.48 -3.90 27.39
N LYS A 331 20.10 -3.23 28.48
CA LYS A 331 19.83 -1.79 28.49
C LYS A 331 21.09 -0.98 28.16
N ASN A 332 22.24 -1.35 28.74
CA ASN A 332 23.52 -0.70 28.46
C ASN A 332 24.00 -0.92 27.02
N ALA A 333 23.63 -2.05 26.42
CA ALA A 333 23.83 -2.35 25.00
C ALA A 333 22.82 -1.63 24.07
N MET A 334 21.98 -0.75 24.62
CA MET A 334 20.98 0.05 23.89
C MET A 334 19.92 -0.79 23.16
N VAL A 335 19.57 -1.96 23.70
CA VAL A 335 18.40 -2.72 23.23
C VAL A 335 17.14 -1.85 23.37
N SER A 336 16.30 -1.82 22.32
CA SER A 336 15.13 -0.94 22.31
C SER A 336 14.09 -1.32 23.38
N ALA A 337 13.28 -0.35 23.81
CA ALA A 337 12.30 -0.54 24.88
C ALA A 337 11.32 -1.69 24.60
N LYS A 338 10.93 -1.89 23.33
CA LYS A 338 10.07 -2.99 22.89
C LYS A 338 10.67 -4.35 23.25
N TYR A 339 11.96 -4.56 22.97
CA TYR A 339 12.62 -5.84 23.24
C TYR A 339 13.01 -6.00 24.72
N LEU A 340 13.31 -4.91 25.41
CA LEU A 340 13.48 -4.93 26.87
C LEU A 340 12.20 -5.41 27.58
N ALA A 341 11.01 -5.05 27.09
CA ALA A 341 9.75 -5.54 27.65
C ALA A 341 9.60 -7.07 27.51
N ILE A 342 10.06 -7.66 26.40
CA ILE A 342 10.07 -9.12 26.21
C ILE A 342 10.99 -9.78 27.23
N LEU A 343 12.20 -9.23 27.42
CA LEU A 343 13.15 -9.74 28.42
C LEU A 343 12.57 -9.61 29.84
N GLN A 344 11.90 -8.51 30.15
CA GLN A 344 11.30 -8.27 31.47
C GLN A 344 10.14 -9.24 31.77
N ALA A 345 9.34 -9.56 30.75
CA ALA A 345 8.31 -10.59 30.87
C ALA A 345 8.92 -11.97 31.15
N ALA A 346 10.01 -12.33 30.47
CA ALA A 346 10.73 -13.58 30.71
C ALA A 346 11.35 -13.63 32.12
N ALA A 347 11.87 -12.51 32.63
CA ALA A 347 12.43 -12.43 33.98
C ALA A 347 11.38 -12.57 35.09
N SER A 348 10.13 -12.23 34.80
CA SER A 348 9.01 -12.28 35.76
C SER A 348 8.20 -13.58 35.69
N ALA A 349 8.52 -14.48 34.76
CA ALA A 349 7.79 -15.72 34.58
C ALA A 349 8.03 -16.68 35.77
N PRO A 350 6.98 -17.35 36.31
CA PRO A 350 7.14 -18.36 37.33
C PRO A 350 8.00 -19.51 36.78
N ARG A 351 8.99 -19.95 37.57
CA ARG A 351 9.97 -20.96 37.20
C ARG A 351 9.58 -22.34 37.66
#